data_AF-A0AAD2GR15-F1
#
_entry.id   AF-A0AAD2GR15-F1
#
_cell.length_a   1.000
_cell.length_b   1.000
_cell.length_c   1.000
_cell.angle_alpha   90.00
_cell.angle_beta   90.00
_cell.angle_gamma   90.00
#
_symmetry.space_group_name_H-M   'P 1'
#
loop_
_entity.id
_entity.type
_entity.pdbx_description
1 polymer ?
#
loop_
_entity_poly.entity_id
_entity_poly.type
_entity_poly.pdbx_seq_one_letter_code
_entity_poly.pdbx_strand_id
1 'polypeptide(L)'
;MSTPKPLQTSLPGRDRVPSAKVLDKNNGEAPNARHKRGMTVKHVLELVKEISHLVPRLPDTVPGPDPNDNKILCLLSSKPSEDDTTASLFNRRFDVLFGEDCRNDAGRMIYVRRGEDGMDLVVTYLNSIQWESDNNLLGIAPIKLEQMVTELRHLCSTGNPPSEKPKGKKAPGPRPLTDLERLADAILDTATGKKGRGKKKAATTTTNASSDNDSDYLPRAPNNASEEEEDDFELTEIEDLGLPTPRRPQKHLLVDGKAAPAPSKRAKKMGAAAKTGPAVEVIDIDEDEDDNLAPGLGGKQGPKSDTLTHFRPPRAIIATGGSHRWEFVCLHCGEMLRARSQVNLL
;
A
#
# COMPACT_ATOMS: atom_id res chain seq x y z
N MET A 1 -61.02 -10.06 25.99
CA MET A 1 -59.79 -9.48 25.44
C MET A 1 -59.44 -10.26 24.17
N SER A 2 -59.72 -9.67 23.01
CA SER A 2 -59.61 -10.35 21.71
C SER A 2 -58.20 -10.32 21.18
N THR A 3 -57.64 -11.50 20.90
CA THR A 3 -56.34 -11.67 20.23
C THR A 3 -56.50 -11.48 18.71
N PRO A 4 -55.58 -10.78 18.03
CA PRO A 4 -55.65 -10.58 16.59
C PRO A 4 -55.23 -11.84 15.83
N LYS A 5 -55.96 -12.13 14.74
CA LYS A 5 -55.68 -13.20 13.78
C LYS A 5 -54.43 -12.93 12.94
N PRO A 6 -53.61 -13.95 12.61
CA PRO A 6 -52.50 -13.79 11.69
C PRO A 6 -52.96 -13.67 10.24
N LEU A 7 -52.42 -12.67 9.51
CA LEU A 7 -52.57 -12.54 8.06
C LEU A 7 -51.82 -13.68 7.36
N GLN A 8 -52.54 -14.49 6.60
CA GLN A 8 -51.97 -15.42 5.62
C GLN A 8 -51.68 -14.64 4.33
N THR A 9 -50.41 -14.40 4.05
CA THR A 9 -49.92 -13.94 2.74
C THR A 9 -49.76 -15.14 1.81
N SER A 10 -50.75 -15.35 0.95
CA SER A 10 -50.67 -16.29 -0.18
C SER A 10 -49.68 -15.76 -1.22
N LEU A 11 -48.57 -16.48 -1.42
CA LEU A 11 -47.63 -16.22 -2.52
C LEU A 11 -48.28 -16.61 -3.86
N PRO A 12 -48.23 -15.75 -4.90
CA PRO A 12 -48.71 -16.10 -6.23
C PRO A 12 -47.86 -17.20 -6.86
N GLY A 13 -48.56 -18.10 -7.54
CA GLY A 13 -48.04 -19.31 -8.17
C GLY A 13 -46.89 -19.03 -9.14
N ARG A 14 -45.85 -19.88 -9.03
CA ARG A 14 -44.82 -20.00 -10.06
C ARG A 14 -45.40 -20.78 -11.24
N ASP A 15 -45.83 -20.05 -12.25
CA ASP A 15 -46.11 -20.63 -13.56
C ASP A 15 -44.81 -21.22 -14.13
N ARG A 16 -44.84 -22.54 -14.32
CA ARG A 16 -43.81 -23.31 -15.01
C ARG A 16 -43.75 -22.84 -16.47
N VAL A 17 -42.73 -22.06 -16.80
CA VAL A 17 -42.35 -21.78 -18.18
C VAL A 17 -41.79 -23.07 -18.81
N PRO A 18 -42.25 -23.48 -20.01
CA PRO A 18 -41.75 -24.67 -20.68
C PRO A 18 -40.29 -24.48 -21.12
N SER A 19 -39.45 -25.45 -20.77
CA SER A 19 -38.05 -25.56 -21.18
C SER A 19 -37.90 -25.56 -22.70
N ALA A 20 -37.48 -24.42 -23.26
CA ALA A 20 -36.91 -24.37 -24.59
C ALA A 20 -35.53 -25.05 -24.55
N LYS A 21 -35.40 -26.18 -25.25
CA LYS A 21 -34.12 -26.84 -25.52
C LYS A 21 -33.31 -25.94 -26.46
N VAL A 22 -32.53 -25.02 -25.91
CA VAL A 22 -31.49 -24.30 -26.63
C VAL A 22 -30.30 -25.24 -26.75
N LEU A 23 -30.12 -25.77 -27.97
CA LEU A 23 -28.94 -26.51 -28.40
C LEU A 23 -27.79 -25.50 -28.58
N ASP A 24 -27.21 -25.07 -27.46
CA ASP A 24 -25.95 -24.32 -27.46
C ASP A 24 -24.80 -25.31 -27.74
N LYS A 25 -24.44 -25.45 -29.02
CA LYS A 25 -23.21 -26.11 -29.48
C LYS A 25 -22.02 -25.17 -29.33
N ASN A 26 -21.84 -24.57 -28.15
CA ASN A 26 -20.67 -23.78 -27.85
C ASN A 26 -19.63 -24.66 -27.16
N ASN A 27 -18.49 -24.82 -27.83
CA ASN A 27 -17.31 -25.56 -27.43
C ASN A 27 -17.02 -25.39 -25.93
N GLY A 28 -17.20 -26.47 -25.17
CA GLY A 28 -16.69 -26.61 -23.82
C GLY A 28 -15.18 -26.71 -23.82
N GLU A 29 -14.50 -25.59 -24.06
CA GLU A 29 -13.09 -25.45 -23.71
C GLU A 29 -13.00 -25.45 -22.19
N ALA A 30 -12.47 -26.53 -21.62
CA ALA A 30 -12.40 -26.73 -20.18
C ALA A 30 -11.67 -25.54 -19.51
N PRO A 31 -12.31 -24.77 -18.61
CA PRO A 31 -11.74 -23.54 -18.04
C PRO A 31 -10.53 -23.76 -17.12
N ASN A 32 -10.12 -25.01 -16.86
CA ASN A 32 -9.09 -25.35 -15.88
C ASN A 32 -7.69 -25.67 -16.44
N ALA A 33 -7.48 -25.64 -17.76
CA ALA A 33 -6.15 -25.90 -18.33
C ALA A 33 -5.18 -24.69 -18.31
N ARG A 34 -5.61 -23.51 -17.81
CA ARG A 34 -4.81 -22.27 -17.89
C ARG A 34 -3.65 -22.16 -16.89
N HIS A 35 -3.57 -23.01 -15.86
CA HIS A 35 -2.70 -22.76 -14.69
C HIS A 35 -1.32 -23.44 -14.71
N LYS A 36 -0.88 -24.00 -15.84
CA LYS A 36 0.51 -24.46 -16.01
C LYS A 36 1.25 -23.72 -17.11
N ARG A 37 0.87 -22.49 -17.43
CA ARG A 37 1.82 -21.59 -18.10
C ARG A 37 2.95 -21.35 -17.11
N GLY A 38 4.13 -21.89 -17.41
CA GLY A 38 5.32 -21.64 -16.63
C GLY A 38 5.48 -20.13 -16.47
N MET A 39 5.52 -19.67 -15.23
CA MET A 39 5.79 -18.26 -14.94
C MET A 39 7.26 -18.00 -15.27
N THR A 40 7.49 -17.37 -16.42
CA THR A 40 8.83 -17.02 -16.89
C THR A 40 9.08 -15.54 -16.65
N VAL A 41 10.36 -15.15 -16.56
CA VAL A 41 10.77 -13.73 -16.52
C VAL A 41 10.14 -12.96 -17.68
N LYS A 42 10.11 -13.57 -18.88
CA LYS A 42 9.48 -13.01 -20.07
C LYS A 42 8.01 -12.64 -19.83
N HIS A 43 7.24 -13.50 -19.17
CA HIS A 43 5.82 -13.24 -18.84
C HIS A 43 5.68 -12.04 -17.90
N VAL A 44 6.55 -11.93 -16.89
CA VAL A 44 6.56 -10.78 -15.97
C VAL A 44 6.84 -9.47 -16.73
N LEU A 45 7.84 -9.46 -17.60
CA LEU A 45 8.17 -8.29 -18.42
C LEU A 45 7.03 -7.91 -19.37
N GLU A 46 6.33 -8.88 -19.94
CA GLU A 46 5.12 -8.65 -20.75
C GLU A 46 4.01 -7.99 -19.91
N LEU A 47 3.78 -8.43 -18.68
CA LEU A 47 2.81 -7.81 -17.76
C LEU A 47 3.20 -6.37 -17.39
N VAL A 48 4.47 -6.12 -17.05
CA VAL A 48 4.96 -4.76 -16.73
C VAL A 48 4.80 -3.83 -17.94
N LYS A 49 5.11 -4.31 -19.15
CA LYS A 49 4.89 -3.57 -20.40
C LYS A 49 3.40 -3.28 -20.63
N GLU A 50 2.54 -4.24 -20.33
CA GLU A 50 1.09 -4.05 -20.45
C GLU A 50 0.57 -3.01 -19.46
N ILE A 51 0.98 -3.09 -18.18
CA ILE A 51 0.63 -2.09 -17.16
C ILE A 51 1.06 -0.70 -17.64
N SER A 52 2.30 -0.56 -18.10
CA SER A 52 2.85 0.69 -18.63
C SER A 52 2.03 1.25 -19.80
N HIS A 53 1.40 0.40 -20.61
CA HIS A 53 0.52 0.80 -21.70
C HIS A 53 -0.89 1.19 -21.22
N LEU A 54 -1.40 0.55 -20.15
CA LEU A 54 -2.74 0.79 -19.62
C LEU A 54 -2.83 2.06 -18.77
N VAL A 55 -1.80 2.36 -17.97
CA VAL A 55 -1.79 3.54 -17.08
C VAL A 55 -2.10 4.87 -17.79
N PRO A 56 -1.47 5.23 -18.92
CA PRO A 56 -1.81 6.48 -19.62
C PRO A 56 -3.21 6.48 -20.25
N ARG A 57 -3.87 5.31 -20.34
CA ARG A 57 -5.22 5.14 -20.89
C ARG A 57 -6.30 5.19 -19.81
N LEU A 58 -5.93 5.34 -18.54
CA LEU A 58 -6.88 5.44 -17.45
C LEU A 58 -7.81 6.66 -17.64
N PRO A 59 -9.12 6.49 -17.44
CA PRO A 59 -10.09 7.55 -17.66
C PRO A 59 -9.99 8.65 -16.58
N ASP A 60 -10.53 9.82 -16.89
CA ASP A 60 -10.61 10.95 -15.94
C ASP A 60 -11.52 10.69 -14.74
N THR A 61 -12.29 9.61 -14.76
CA THR A 61 -13.09 9.15 -13.61
C THR A 61 -12.25 8.51 -12.51
N VAL A 62 -11.04 8.04 -12.81
CA VAL A 62 -10.10 7.53 -11.81
C VAL A 62 -9.48 8.72 -11.06
N PRO A 63 -9.48 8.70 -9.70
CA PRO A 63 -8.94 9.80 -8.92
C PRO A 63 -7.50 10.16 -9.34
N GLY A 64 -7.24 11.45 -9.47
CA GLY A 64 -5.89 11.98 -9.68
C GLY A 64 -5.02 11.90 -8.43
N PRO A 65 -3.84 12.54 -8.47
CA PRO A 65 -2.98 12.68 -7.30
C PRO A 65 -3.72 13.49 -6.23
N ASP A 66 -3.75 12.98 -5.00
CA ASP A 66 -4.36 13.63 -3.85
C ASP A 66 -3.25 13.96 -2.85
N PRO A 67 -2.96 15.25 -2.57
CA PRO A 67 -1.90 15.63 -1.66
C PRO A 67 -2.12 15.14 -0.22
N ASN A 68 -3.35 14.75 0.15
CA ASN A 68 -3.65 14.20 1.47
C ASN A 68 -3.52 12.66 1.50
N ASP A 69 -3.62 11.99 0.36
CA ASP A 69 -3.53 10.53 0.25
C ASP A 69 -2.37 10.12 -0.66
N ASN A 70 -1.17 10.39 -0.15
CA ASN A 70 0.10 10.05 -0.79
C ASN A 70 0.58 8.64 -0.43
N LYS A 71 -0.33 7.69 -0.16
CA LYS A 71 0.07 6.34 0.31
C LYS A 71 1.01 5.63 -0.66
N ILE A 72 0.76 5.72 -1.97
CA ILE A 72 1.65 5.16 -3.00
C ILE A 72 3.03 5.81 -2.94
N LEU A 73 3.07 7.14 -2.96
CA LEU A 73 4.31 7.91 -2.89
C LEU A 73 5.12 7.59 -1.63
N CYS A 74 4.52 7.71 -0.44
CA CYS A 74 5.19 7.42 0.82
C CYS A 74 5.76 6.01 0.86
N LEU A 75 5.02 5.03 0.36
CA LEU A 75 5.42 3.63 0.42
C LEU A 75 6.50 3.28 -0.61
N LEU A 76 6.40 3.78 -1.85
CA LEU A 76 7.39 3.48 -2.89
C LEU A 76 8.68 4.30 -2.73
N SER A 77 8.60 5.51 -2.17
CA SER A 77 9.76 6.35 -1.86
C SER A 77 10.45 5.98 -0.54
N SER A 78 9.86 5.10 0.27
CA SER A 78 10.51 4.61 1.49
C SER A 78 11.86 3.97 1.16
N LYS A 79 12.89 4.24 1.97
CA LYS A 79 14.19 3.59 1.80
C LYS A 79 14.05 2.12 2.19
N PRO A 80 14.54 1.17 1.37
CA PRO A 80 14.57 -0.23 1.76
C PRO A 80 15.44 -0.41 3.02
N SER A 81 15.08 -1.38 3.87
CA SER A 81 15.98 -1.83 4.93
C SER A 81 17.21 -2.49 4.32
N GLU A 82 18.36 -2.45 5.01
CA GLU A 82 19.57 -3.17 4.59
C GLU A 82 19.34 -4.69 4.51
N ASP A 83 18.38 -5.20 5.31
CA ASP A 83 18.04 -6.63 5.37
C ASP A 83 16.91 -7.03 4.38
N ASP A 84 16.29 -6.07 3.68
CA ASP A 84 15.15 -6.35 2.81
C ASP A 84 15.62 -6.88 1.44
N THR A 85 15.37 -8.15 1.16
CA THR A 85 15.52 -8.70 -0.21
C THR A 85 14.54 -8.03 -1.17
N THR A 86 14.90 -7.90 -2.46
CA THR A 86 14.02 -7.30 -3.49
C THR A 86 12.65 -7.97 -3.52
N ALA A 87 12.62 -9.31 -3.38
CA ALA A 87 11.40 -10.09 -3.36
C ALA A 87 10.52 -9.79 -2.14
N SER A 88 11.11 -9.73 -0.94
CA SER A 88 10.41 -9.38 0.29
C SER A 88 9.84 -7.96 0.21
N LEU A 89 10.67 -7.01 -0.24
CA LEU A 89 10.29 -5.61 -0.39
C LEU A 89 9.15 -5.43 -1.39
N PHE A 90 9.26 -6.05 -2.58
CA PHE A 90 8.19 -6.06 -3.57
C PHE A 90 6.90 -6.62 -2.99
N ASN A 91 6.97 -7.79 -2.34
CA ASN A 91 5.79 -8.46 -1.80
C ASN A 91 5.10 -7.58 -0.77
N ARG A 92 5.84 -7.08 0.21
CA ARG A 92 5.37 -6.18 1.27
C ARG A 92 4.76 -4.91 0.68
N ARG A 93 5.43 -4.26 -0.25
CA ARG A 93 4.92 -3.02 -0.89
C ARG A 93 3.61 -3.26 -1.61
N PHE A 94 3.54 -4.34 -2.40
CA PHE A 94 2.32 -4.70 -3.11
C PHE A 94 1.19 -5.14 -2.19
N ASP A 95 1.45 -5.84 -1.08
CA ASP A 95 0.38 -6.23 -0.13
C ASP A 95 -0.22 -5.02 0.58
N VAL A 96 0.61 -4.02 0.94
CA VAL A 96 0.10 -2.81 1.60
C VAL A 96 -0.70 -1.91 0.64
N LEU A 97 -0.43 -1.97 -0.66
CA LEU A 97 -1.15 -1.18 -1.67
C LEU A 97 -2.35 -1.93 -2.28
N PHE A 98 -2.20 -3.23 -2.53
CA PHE A 98 -3.10 -4.03 -3.37
C PHE A 98 -3.44 -5.40 -2.77
N GLY A 99 -3.08 -5.62 -1.50
CA GLY A 99 -3.49 -6.79 -0.73
C GLY A 99 -5.00 -6.84 -0.54
N GLU A 100 -5.47 -7.95 0.04
CA GLU A 100 -6.90 -8.21 0.22
C GLU A 100 -7.59 -7.13 1.07
N ASP A 101 -6.92 -6.66 2.13
CA ASP A 101 -7.41 -5.60 3.02
C ASP A 101 -7.56 -4.23 2.34
N CYS A 102 -6.94 -4.05 1.17
CA CYS A 102 -6.99 -2.81 0.40
C CYS A 102 -8.07 -2.85 -0.71
N ARG A 103 -8.94 -3.86 -0.66
CA ARG A 103 -10.04 -4.04 -1.61
C ARG A 103 -11.35 -3.55 -1.02
N ASN A 104 -12.23 -3.06 -1.88
CA ASN A 104 -13.60 -2.74 -1.47
C ASN A 104 -14.46 -4.01 -1.38
N ASP A 105 -15.71 -3.88 -0.95
CA ASP A 105 -16.67 -4.99 -0.85
C ASP A 105 -16.92 -5.72 -2.19
N ALA A 106 -16.61 -5.07 -3.31
CA ALA A 106 -16.68 -5.66 -4.65
C ALA A 106 -15.36 -6.34 -5.08
N GLY A 107 -14.37 -6.45 -4.18
CA GLY A 107 -13.06 -7.06 -4.44
C GLY A 107 -12.12 -6.22 -5.31
N ARG A 108 -12.40 -4.92 -5.48
CA ARG A 108 -11.67 -4.00 -6.38
C ARG A 108 -10.63 -3.19 -5.63
N MET A 109 -9.53 -2.86 -6.30
CA MET A 109 -8.41 -2.13 -5.69
C MET A 109 -8.78 -0.66 -5.46
N ILE A 110 -8.71 -0.20 -4.21
CA ILE A 110 -9.14 1.16 -3.83
C ILE A 110 -8.07 2.20 -4.16
N TYR A 111 -6.78 1.82 -4.07
CA TYR A 111 -5.66 2.76 -4.19
C TYR A 111 -5.18 3.01 -5.62
N VAL A 112 -5.95 2.68 -6.65
CA VAL A 112 -5.57 2.98 -8.05
C VAL A 112 -5.79 4.48 -8.33
N ARG A 113 -4.70 5.22 -8.56
CA ARG A 113 -4.70 6.67 -8.80
C ARG A 113 -3.92 7.06 -10.04
N ARG A 114 -4.37 8.09 -10.76
CA ARG A 114 -3.66 8.63 -11.94
C ARG A 114 -2.55 9.61 -11.55
N GLY A 115 -1.62 9.82 -12.47
CA GLY A 115 -0.59 10.85 -12.39
C GLY A 115 0.72 10.39 -11.76
N GLU A 116 1.65 11.35 -11.65
CA GLU A 116 3.06 11.15 -11.31
C GLU A 116 3.25 10.45 -9.96
N ASP A 117 2.47 10.84 -8.94
CA ASP A 117 2.52 10.25 -7.59
C ASP A 117 1.65 9.00 -7.41
N GLY A 118 0.95 8.57 -8.48
CA GLY A 118 0.03 7.44 -8.50
C GLY A 118 0.59 6.25 -9.27
N MET A 119 -0.17 5.78 -10.26
CA MET A 119 0.21 4.62 -11.07
C MET A 119 1.46 4.84 -11.92
N ASP A 120 1.84 6.09 -12.24
CA ASP A 120 3.09 6.37 -12.97
C ASP A 120 4.31 6.04 -12.10
N LEU A 121 4.23 6.31 -10.79
CA LEU A 121 5.27 5.92 -9.83
C LEU A 121 5.35 4.40 -9.67
N VAL A 122 4.21 3.70 -9.68
CA VAL A 122 4.17 2.23 -9.68
C VAL A 122 4.87 1.66 -10.91
N VAL A 123 4.60 2.21 -12.10
CA VAL A 123 5.29 1.82 -13.34
C VAL A 123 6.80 2.08 -13.25
N THR A 124 7.19 3.24 -12.74
CA THR A 124 8.60 3.59 -12.54
C THR A 124 9.29 2.60 -11.60
N TYR A 125 8.63 2.24 -10.50
CA TYR A 125 9.11 1.23 -9.56
C TYR A 125 9.24 -0.16 -10.19
N LEU A 126 8.25 -0.61 -10.97
CA LEU A 126 8.31 -1.92 -11.64
C LEU A 126 9.44 -2.01 -12.67
N ASN A 127 9.74 -0.92 -13.35
CA ASN A 127 10.83 -0.84 -14.32
C ASN A 127 12.21 -0.79 -13.66
N SER A 128 12.32 -0.41 -12.38
CA SER A 128 13.60 -0.40 -11.66
C SER A 128 13.99 -1.75 -11.05
N ILE A 129 13.05 -2.70 -10.97
CA ILE A 129 13.31 -4.04 -10.43
C ILE A 129 14.10 -4.87 -11.43
N GLN A 130 15.17 -5.51 -10.97
CA GLN A 130 15.94 -6.49 -11.74
C GLN A 130 15.27 -7.87 -11.65
N TRP A 131 14.43 -8.20 -12.63
CA TRP A 131 13.61 -9.43 -12.63
C TRP A 131 14.41 -10.73 -12.85
N GLU A 132 15.67 -10.63 -13.28
CA GLU A 132 16.52 -11.79 -13.62
C GLU A 132 17.30 -12.34 -12.42
N SER A 133 17.58 -11.50 -11.42
CA SER A 133 18.50 -11.82 -10.32
C SER A 133 17.87 -12.64 -9.19
N ASP A 134 16.54 -12.59 -9.05
CA ASP A 134 15.83 -13.09 -7.87
C ASP A 134 14.77 -14.15 -8.23
N ASN A 135 15.16 -15.43 -8.19
CA ASN A 135 14.26 -16.56 -8.48
C ASN A 135 12.98 -16.57 -7.62
N ASN A 136 13.01 -15.98 -6.42
CA ASN A 136 11.88 -15.93 -5.51
C ASN A 136 10.76 -14.97 -5.97
N LEU A 137 11.07 -13.96 -6.79
CA LEU A 137 10.07 -13.02 -7.31
C LEU A 137 9.12 -13.69 -8.31
N LEU A 138 9.61 -14.66 -9.09
CA LEU A 138 8.85 -15.31 -10.15
C LEU A 138 7.64 -16.12 -9.65
N GLY A 139 7.63 -16.53 -8.39
CA GLY A 139 6.50 -17.27 -7.82
C GLY A 139 5.28 -16.38 -7.51
N ILE A 140 5.51 -15.12 -7.13
CA ILE A 140 4.46 -14.24 -6.57
C ILE A 140 4.17 -13.05 -7.49
N ALA A 141 5.19 -12.46 -8.10
CA ALA A 141 5.03 -11.26 -8.92
C ALA A 141 4.03 -11.41 -10.08
N PRO A 142 4.05 -12.50 -10.88
CA PRO A 142 3.10 -12.65 -11.98
C PRO A 142 1.64 -12.59 -11.50
N ILE A 143 1.33 -13.21 -10.37
CA ILE A 143 -0.02 -13.24 -9.81
C ILE A 143 -0.49 -11.82 -9.47
N LYS A 144 0.37 -11.05 -8.78
CA LYS A 144 0.03 -9.67 -8.38
C LYS A 144 -0.09 -8.74 -9.60
N LEU A 145 0.80 -8.89 -10.58
CA LEU A 145 0.78 -8.08 -11.79
C LEU A 145 -0.43 -8.41 -12.68
N GLU A 146 -0.81 -9.69 -12.80
CA GLU A 146 -2.04 -10.09 -13.52
C GLU A 146 -3.31 -9.52 -12.88
N GLN A 147 -3.37 -9.51 -11.55
CA GLN A 147 -4.47 -8.88 -10.82
C GLN A 147 -4.55 -7.38 -11.12
N MET A 148 -3.40 -6.70 -11.14
CA MET A 148 -3.34 -5.28 -11.46
C MET A 148 -3.70 -4.99 -12.93
N VAL A 149 -3.22 -5.80 -13.88
CA VAL A 149 -3.63 -5.71 -15.30
C VAL A 149 -5.14 -5.86 -15.44
N THR A 150 -5.73 -6.84 -14.74
CA THR A 150 -7.18 -7.08 -14.75
C THR A 150 -7.95 -5.87 -14.25
N GLU A 151 -7.50 -5.27 -13.15
CA GLU A 151 -8.09 -4.07 -12.57
C GLU A 151 -7.99 -2.87 -13.52
N LEU A 152 -6.79 -2.60 -14.06
CA LEU A 152 -6.57 -1.49 -14.99
C LEU A 152 -7.38 -1.63 -16.27
N ARG A 153 -7.46 -2.84 -16.83
CA ARG A 153 -8.34 -3.13 -17.98
C ARG A 153 -9.79 -2.85 -17.66
N HIS A 154 -10.25 -3.23 -16.47
CA HIS A 154 -11.61 -2.94 -16.04
C HIS A 154 -11.85 -1.44 -15.97
N LEU A 155 -10.98 -0.68 -15.29
CA LEU A 155 -11.10 0.77 -15.16
C LEU A 155 -11.12 1.48 -16.53
N CYS A 156 -10.22 1.07 -17.44
CA CYS A 156 -10.21 1.53 -18.83
C CYS A 156 -11.50 1.20 -19.59
N SER A 157 -12.14 0.06 -19.28
CA SER A 157 -13.38 -0.37 -19.93
C SER A 157 -14.61 0.35 -19.38
N THR A 158 -14.66 0.60 -18.07
CA THR A 158 -15.75 1.35 -17.42
C THR A 158 -15.67 2.86 -17.65
N GLY A 159 -14.49 3.35 -18.00
CA GLY A 159 -14.19 4.77 -18.18
C GLY A 159 -14.76 5.44 -19.41
N ASN A 160 -15.51 4.73 -20.26
CA ASN A 160 -16.07 5.26 -21.49
C ASN A 160 -17.54 4.83 -21.66
N PRO A 161 -18.41 5.66 -22.26
CA PRO A 161 -18.06 6.59 -23.34
C PRO A 161 -17.86 8.05 -22.88
N PRO A 162 -17.21 8.87 -23.74
CA PRO A 162 -17.22 10.32 -23.57
C PRO A 162 -18.67 10.75 -23.40
N SER A 163 -18.96 11.42 -22.29
CA SER A 163 -20.07 12.35 -22.25
C SER A 163 -19.80 13.31 -23.40
N GLU A 164 -20.43 13.07 -24.55
CA GLU A 164 -20.57 14.05 -25.61
C GLU A 164 -21.12 15.27 -24.88
N LYS A 165 -20.23 16.23 -24.57
CA LYS A 165 -20.63 17.54 -24.04
C LYS A 165 -21.78 17.93 -24.95
N PRO A 166 -23.03 18.05 -24.46
CA PRO A 166 -24.18 18.28 -25.32
C PRO A 166 -23.81 19.48 -26.16
N LYS A 167 -23.63 19.24 -27.48
CA LYS A 167 -23.21 20.26 -28.45
C LYS A 167 -24.00 21.49 -28.09
N GLY A 168 -23.30 22.50 -27.58
CA GLY A 168 -23.92 23.64 -26.94
C GLY A 168 -25.06 24.10 -27.85
N LYS A 169 -26.30 23.95 -27.36
CA LYS A 169 -27.38 24.76 -27.88
C LYS A 169 -26.83 26.17 -27.77
N LYS A 170 -26.58 26.79 -28.92
CA LYS A 170 -26.12 28.18 -29.04
C LYS A 170 -26.74 28.96 -27.89
N ALA A 171 -25.91 29.54 -27.03
CA ALA A 171 -26.39 30.42 -25.98
C ALA A 171 -27.45 31.33 -26.61
N PRO A 172 -28.70 31.35 -26.12
CA PRO A 172 -29.66 32.33 -26.58
C PRO A 172 -28.97 33.68 -26.40
N GLY A 173 -28.87 34.43 -27.51
CA GLY A 173 -28.16 35.70 -27.53
C GLY A 173 -28.60 36.60 -26.37
N PRO A 174 -27.73 37.54 -25.96
CA PRO A 174 -27.98 38.40 -24.81
C PRO A 174 -29.41 38.93 -24.87
N ARG A 175 -30.23 38.52 -23.89
CA ARG A 175 -31.57 39.08 -23.76
C ARG A 175 -31.39 40.58 -23.55
N PRO A 176 -32.12 41.45 -24.26
CA PRO A 176 -32.06 42.88 -24.02
C PRO A 176 -32.36 43.11 -22.53
N LEU A 177 -31.39 43.70 -21.81
CA LEU A 177 -31.56 44.10 -20.43
C LEU A 177 -32.82 44.96 -20.33
N THR A 178 -33.71 44.60 -19.41
CA THR A 178 -34.86 45.43 -19.09
C THR A 178 -34.39 46.68 -18.35
N ASP A 179 -35.05 47.82 -18.56
CA ASP A 179 -34.68 49.11 -17.97
C ASP A 179 -34.62 49.10 -16.42
N LEU A 180 -35.22 48.07 -15.80
CA LEU A 180 -35.22 47.86 -14.36
C LEU A 180 -33.86 47.38 -13.81
N GLU A 181 -33.10 46.58 -14.57
CA GLU A 181 -31.76 46.10 -14.17
C GLU A 181 -30.71 47.19 -14.35
N ARG A 182 -30.88 48.10 -15.32
CA ARG A 182 -30.03 49.29 -15.48
C ARG A 182 -30.17 50.30 -14.33
N LEU A 183 -31.30 50.31 -13.63
CA LEU A 183 -31.50 51.20 -12.48
C LEU A 183 -30.82 50.70 -11.22
N ALA A 184 -30.63 49.38 -11.07
CA ALA A 184 -30.02 48.77 -9.89
C ALA A 184 -28.50 49.02 -9.82
N ASP A 185 -27.80 48.98 -10.95
CA ASP A 185 -26.36 49.25 -11.01
C ASP A 185 -26.03 50.75 -10.77
N ALA A 186 -26.94 51.66 -11.11
CA ALA A 186 -26.76 53.10 -10.86
C ALA A 186 -26.85 53.49 -9.38
N ILE A 187 -27.46 52.65 -8.52
CA ILE A 187 -27.61 52.95 -7.09
C ILE A 187 -26.37 52.56 -6.29
N LEU A 188 -25.62 51.53 -6.72
CA LEU A 188 -24.43 51.04 -6.02
C LEU A 188 -23.18 51.93 -6.18
N ASP A 189 -23.12 52.77 -7.21
CA ASP A 189 -21.96 53.64 -7.48
C ASP A 189 -21.96 54.98 -6.71
N THR A 190 -23.02 55.27 -5.93
CA THR A 190 -23.12 56.54 -5.18
C THR A 190 -22.70 56.45 -3.70
N ALA A 191 -22.37 55.26 -3.19
CA ALA A 191 -22.09 55.06 -1.76
C ALA A 191 -20.61 55.11 -1.35
N THR A 192 -19.64 55.01 -2.28
CA THR A 192 -18.22 55.02 -1.94
C THR A 192 -17.52 56.33 -2.31
N GLY A 193 -17.97 57.41 -1.68
CA GLY A 193 -17.19 58.64 -1.60
C GLY A 193 -15.98 58.45 -0.67
N LYS A 194 -14.81 58.14 -1.22
CA LYS A 194 -13.53 58.42 -0.53
C LYS A 194 -12.57 59.20 -1.41
N LYS A 195 -12.30 60.39 -0.91
CA LYS A 195 -11.48 61.50 -1.43
C LYS A 195 -9.99 61.17 -1.43
N GLY A 196 -9.26 61.83 -2.33
CA GLY A 196 -7.88 62.28 -2.10
C GLY A 196 -6.85 61.63 -3.03
N ARG A 197 -6.52 62.19 -4.21
CA ARG A 197 -5.69 63.38 -4.46
C ARG A 197 -4.18 63.13 -4.21
N GLY A 198 -3.42 62.93 -5.29
CA GLY A 198 -1.96 62.84 -5.23
C GLY A 198 -1.25 62.73 -6.59
N LYS A 199 -1.22 63.82 -7.34
CA LYS A 199 -0.36 64.05 -8.53
C LYS A 199 1.14 63.95 -8.19
N LYS A 200 1.93 63.30 -9.05
CA LYS A 200 3.30 63.67 -9.54
C LYS A 200 3.86 62.45 -10.31
N LYS A 201 3.93 62.48 -11.66
CA LYS A 201 5.03 62.97 -12.54
C LYS A 201 6.42 62.38 -12.27
N ALA A 202 7.05 61.96 -13.38
CA ALA A 202 8.45 61.58 -13.65
C ALA A 202 8.63 60.05 -13.80
N ALA A 203 8.72 59.50 -15.02
CA ALA A 203 9.92 59.50 -15.87
C ALA A 203 11.14 58.93 -15.12
N THR A 204 11.40 57.63 -15.25
CA THR A 204 12.72 57.05 -15.02
C THR A 204 12.88 55.82 -15.90
N THR A 205 13.65 56.03 -16.96
CA THR A 205 14.44 55.07 -17.71
C THR A 205 15.11 54.05 -16.79
N THR A 206 15.00 52.76 -17.09
CA THR A 206 15.92 51.75 -16.56
C THR A 206 16.34 50.83 -17.69
N THR A 207 17.33 51.32 -18.43
CA THR A 207 18.38 50.48 -19.00
C THR A 207 19.10 49.79 -17.85
N ASN A 208 19.13 48.46 -17.83
CA ASN A 208 20.18 47.68 -17.20
C ASN A 208 20.42 46.45 -18.07
N ALA A 209 21.19 46.69 -19.13
CA ALA A 209 22.11 45.71 -19.66
C ALA A 209 23.31 45.58 -18.71
N SER A 210 24.00 44.44 -18.80
CA SER A 210 25.22 44.06 -18.09
C SER A 210 25.01 43.41 -16.72
N SER A 211 25.08 42.08 -16.72
CA SER A 211 26.02 41.40 -15.84
C SER A 211 26.48 40.14 -16.55
N ASP A 212 27.67 40.25 -17.13
CA ASP A 212 28.57 39.13 -17.34
C ASP A 212 28.55 38.21 -16.11
N ASN A 213 28.30 36.93 -16.34
CA ASN A 213 28.74 35.90 -15.42
C ASN A 213 29.28 34.76 -16.27
N ASP A 214 30.56 34.92 -16.59
CA ASP A 214 31.48 33.83 -16.89
C ASP A 214 31.37 32.78 -15.78
N SER A 215 30.86 31.60 -16.13
CA SER A 215 31.23 30.39 -15.39
C SER A 215 31.37 29.23 -16.36
N ASP A 216 32.46 29.28 -17.12
CA ASP A 216 33.14 28.10 -17.65
C ASP A 216 33.58 27.23 -16.47
N TYR A 217 32.66 26.40 -15.98
CA TYR A 217 32.98 25.31 -15.07
C TYR A 217 32.40 24.02 -15.62
N LEU A 218 33.12 23.44 -16.57
CA LEU A 218 32.97 22.03 -16.95
C LEU A 218 33.74 21.20 -15.91
N PRO A 219 33.07 20.43 -15.04
CA PRO A 219 33.76 19.39 -14.30
C PRO A 219 34.19 18.29 -15.27
N ARG A 220 35.52 18.25 -15.45
CA ARG A 220 36.35 17.23 -16.07
C ARG A 220 35.81 15.82 -15.84
N ALA A 221 35.56 15.11 -16.93
CA ALA A 221 35.30 13.67 -16.93
C ALA A 221 36.47 12.93 -16.24
N PRO A 222 36.21 12.10 -15.22
CA PRO A 222 37.20 11.14 -14.78
C PRO A 222 37.29 10.04 -15.84
N ASN A 223 38.47 9.97 -16.46
CA ASN A 223 38.95 8.80 -17.17
C ASN A 223 38.95 7.61 -16.21
N ASN A 224 37.95 6.73 -16.29
CA ASN A 224 38.10 5.35 -15.82
C ASN A 224 38.50 4.52 -17.03
N ALA A 225 39.81 4.56 -17.30
CA ALA A 225 40.49 3.53 -18.04
C ALA A 225 40.59 2.30 -17.14
N SER A 226 40.23 1.14 -17.70
CA SER A 226 40.87 -0.15 -17.52
C SER A 226 41.36 -0.53 -16.12
N GLU A 227 40.70 -1.53 -15.54
CA GLU A 227 41.40 -2.75 -15.13
C GLU A 227 40.36 -3.87 -15.06
N GLU A 228 40.43 -4.74 -16.07
CA GLU A 228 39.81 -6.04 -16.10
C GLU A 228 40.62 -6.92 -15.13
N GLU A 229 40.15 -7.09 -13.90
CA GLU A 229 40.57 -8.22 -13.06
C GLU A 229 39.63 -9.38 -13.37
N GLU A 230 40.13 -10.29 -14.20
CA GLU A 230 39.59 -11.64 -14.39
C GLU A 230 39.71 -12.37 -13.05
N ASP A 231 38.65 -12.34 -12.25
CA ASP A 231 38.56 -13.13 -11.02
C ASP A 231 38.20 -14.57 -11.41
N ASP A 232 39.25 -15.36 -11.58
CA ASP A 232 39.26 -16.79 -11.87
C ASP A 232 38.71 -17.57 -10.65
N PHE A 233 37.38 -17.58 -10.50
CA PHE A 233 36.71 -18.40 -9.49
C PHE A 233 36.73 -19.87 -9.93
N GLU A 234 37.77 -20.56 -9.46
CA GLU A 234 37.92 -22.01 -9.48
C GLU A 234 36.66 -22.67 -8.89
N LEU A 235 35.90 -23.32 -9.77
CA LEU A 235 34.69 -24.07 -9.49
C LEU A 235 35.07 -25.30 -8.64
N THR A 236 35.15 -25.14 -7.32
CA THR A 236 35.26 -26.29 -6.43
C THR A 236 33.94 -27.05 -6.46
N GLU A 237 34.03 -28.29 -6.95
CA GLU A 237 32.99 -29.31 -6.86
C GLU A 237 32.44 -29.36 -5.44
N ILE A 238 31.23 -28.83 -5.25
CA ILE A 238 30.45 -29.10 -4.05
C ILE A 238 29.91 -30.52 -4.24
N GLU A 239 30.62 -31.46 -3.63
CA GLU A 239 30.17 -32.82 -3.44
C GLU A 239 28.75 -32.83 -2.86
N ASP A 240 27.94 -33.63 -3.53
CA ASP A 240 26.56 -34.00 -3.25
C ASP A 240 26.39 -34.55 -1.82
N LEU A 241 26.21 -33.65 -0.85
CA LEU A 241 25.76 -34.00 0.48
C LEU A 241 24.24 -34.14 0.47
N GLY A 242 23.80 -35.36 0.17
CA GLY A 242 22.42 -35.81 0.31
C GLY A 242 21.84 -35.48 1.69
N LEU A 243 21.07 -34.39 1.76
CA LEU A 243 20.26 -34.06 2.91
C LEU A 243 18.99 -34.94 2.89
N PRO A 244 18.66 -35.62 4.00
CA PRO A 244 17.49 -36.49 4.06
C PRO A 244 16.20 -35.68 4.00
N THR A 245 15.37 -35.99 2.99
CA THR A 245 13.99 -35.50 2.90
C THR A 245 13.19 -35.84 4.17
N PRO A 246 12.44 -34.90 4.77
CA PRO A 246 11.58 -35.21 5.91
C PRO A 246 10.46 -36.16 5.48
N ARG A 247 10.49 -37.37 6.02
CA ARG A 247 9.44 -38.38 5.85
C ARG A 247 8.13 -37.86 6.47
N ARG A 248 7.12 -37.77 5.60
CA ARG A 248 5.70 -37.60 5.93
C ARG A 248 5.28 -38.60 7.03
N PRO A 249 4.62 -38.18 8.12
CA PRO A 249 4.20 -39.10 9.17
C PRO A 249 3.10 -40.02 8.65
N GLN A 250 3.43 -41.32 8.55
CA GLN A 250 2.43 -42.37 8.42
C GLN A 250 1.75 -42.56 9.78
N LYS A 251 0.42 -42.44 9.79
CA LYS A 251 -0.42 -42.79 10.94
C LYS A 251 -0.30 -44.30 11.17
N HIS A 252 0.49 -44.70 12.17
CA HIS A 252 0.54 -46.09 12.61
C HIS A 252 -0.64 -46.35 13.56
N LEU A 253 -1.44 -47.36 13.19
CA LEU A 253 -2.51 -47.93 14.00
C LEU A 253 -1.98 -48.50 15.31
N LEU A 254 -2.81 -48.34 16.35
CA LEU A 254 -2.73 -48.93 17.68
C LEU A 254 -2.28 -50.40 17.65
N VAL A 255 -1.29 -50.73 18.49
CA VAL A 255 -1.21 -52.03 19.16
C VAL A 255 -0.66 -51.81 20.58
N ASP A 256 -1.45 -52.20 21.57
CA ASP A 256 -1.12 -52.20 23.00
C ASP A 256 0.08 -53.10 23.33
N GLY A 257 0.99 -52.61 24.17
CA GLY A 257 2.22 -53.32 24.54
C GLY A 257 2.90 -52.76 25.79
N LYS A 258 2.43 -53.24 26.94
CA LYS A 258 2.85 -53.00 28.32
C LYS A 258 4.30 -53.44 28.61
N ALA A 259 5.16 -52.54 29.13
CA ALA A 259 6.16 -52.80 30.20
C ALA A 259 7.07 -51.58 30.48
N ALA A 260 7.23 -51.23 31.76
CA ALA A 260 8.27 -50.35 32.32
C ALA A 260 9.62 -51.13 32.44
N PRO A 261 10.82 -50.51 32.59
CA PRO A 261 11.17 -49.81 33.84
C PRO A 261 12.20 -48.64 33.79
N ALA A 262 12.11 -47.82 34.84
CA ALA A 262 13.17 -47.21 35.68
C ALA A 262 14.08 -46.04 35.20
N PRO A 263 14.47 -45.12 36.14
CA PRO A 263 15.13 -43.85 35.84
C PRO A 263 16.64 -43.84 36.18
N SER A 264 17.48 -43.24 35.32
CA SER A 264 18.89 -42.96 35.65
C SER A 264 19.16 -41.47 35.84
N LYS A 265 19.61 -41.14 37.05
CA LYS A 265 20.14 -39.83 37.48
C LYS A 265 21.56 -39.61 36.95
N ARG A 266 21.86 -38.41 36.44
CA ARG A 266 23.20 -37.75 36.41
C ARG A 266 23.04 -36.40 35.68
N ALA A 267 23.76 -35.33 35.92
CA ALA A 267 24.47 -34.76 37.05
C ALA A 267 24.81 -33.32 36.63
N LYS A 268 24.80 -32.41 37.60
CA LYS A 268 25.30 -31.03 37.54
C LYS A 268 26.60 -30.90 36.73
N LYS A 269 26.69 -29.87 35.88
CA LYS A 269 27.94 -29.13 35.68
C LYS A 269 27.66 -27.64 35.49
N MET A 270 28.37 -26.86 36.31
CA MET A 270 28.33 -25.41 36.37
C MET A 270 29.21 -24.77 35.29
N GLY A 271 28.83 -23.56 34.89
CA GLY A 271 29.77 -22.45 34.74
C GLY A 271 30.21 -22.10 33.32
N ALA A 272 29.74 -20.95 32.83
CA ALA A 272 30.58 -19.93 32.21
C ALA A 272 29.77 -18.63 32.08
N ALA A 273 30.19 -17.61 32.82
CA ALA A 273 29.65 -16.26 32.72
C ALA A 273 30.17 -15.59 31.45
N ALA A 274 29.29 -15.43 30.45
CA ALA A 274 29.52 -14.54 29.32
C ALA A 274 28.79 -13.22 29.60
N LYS A 275 29.55 -12.11 29.52
CA LYS A 275 29.05 -10.74 29.64
C LYS A 275 28.08 -10.44 28.49
N THR A 276 26.79 -10.55 28.76
CA THR A 276 25.71 -10.00 27.94
C THR A 276 25.64 -8.48 28.11
N GLY A 277 25.50 -7.75 27.00
CA GLY A 277 25.16 -6.33 26.99
C GLY A 277 23.79 -6.07 27.65
N PRO A 278 23.37 -4.80 27.83
CA PRO A 278 22.18 -4.47 28.60
C PRO A 278 20.95 -5.17 28.01
N ALA A 279 20.49 -6.19 28.72
CA ALA A 279 19.26 -6.91 28.42
C ALA A 279 18.09 -5.93 28.61
N VAL A 280 17.40 -5.61 27.52
CA VAL A 280 16.05 -5.05 27.59
C VAL A 280 15.17 -6.22 27.99
N GLU A 281 14.74 -6.23 29.25
CA GLU A 281 13.79 -7.21 29.75
C GLU A 281 12.43 -6.92 29.13
N VAL A 282 12.13 -7.58 28.01
CA VAL A 282 10.79 -7.63 27.45
C VAL A 282 10.00 -8.58 28.33
N ILE A 283 9.11 -8.02 29.15
CA ILE A 283 8.12 -8.81 29.86
C ILE A 283 7.13 -9.28 28.78
N ASP A 284 7.29 -10.55 28.39
CA ASP A 284 6.30 -11.28 27.61
C ASP A 284 5.14 -11.60 28.54
N ILE A 285 3.99 -10.98 28.26
CA ILE A 285 2.73 -11.27 28.94
C ILE A 285 2.02 -12.26 28.02
N ASP A 286 1.97 -13.52 28.43
CA ASP A 286 1.18 -14.55 27.76
C ASP A 286 -0.29 -14.09 27.66
N GLU A 287 -0.83 -14.03 26.44
CA GLU A 287 -2.16 -13.49 26.13
C GLU A 287 -3.33 -14.46 26.46
N ASP A 288 -3.10 -15.52 27.25
CA ASP A 288 -4.05 -16.64 27.40
C ASP A 288 -4.56 -16.90 28.84
N GLU A 289 -4.47 -15.98 29.80
CA GLU A 289 -5.13 -16.15 31.11
C GLU A 289 -6.06 -14.99 31.53
N ASP A 290 -7.31 -15.40 31.76
CA ASP A 290 -8.50 -14.67 32.23
C ASP A 290 -8.28 -13.77 33.48
N ASP A 291 -8.77 -12.53 33.38
CA ASP A 291 -9.56 -11.76 34.36
C ASP A 291 -9.17 -11.71 35.86
N ASN A 292 -7.94 -12.02 36.28
CA ASN A 292 -7.51 -11.79 37.66
C ASN A 292 -6.13 -11.13 37.78
N LEU A 293 -6.04 -9.87 37.34
CA LEU A 293 -4.89 -9.03 37.64
C LEU A 293 -4.95 -8.51 39.09
N ALA A 294 -3.90 -8.82 39.84
CA ALA A 294 -3.68 -8.40 41.22
C ALA A 294 -3.75 -6.86 41.39
N PRO A 295 -4.44 -6.34 42.42
CA PRO A 295 -4.52 -4.91 42.70
C PRO A 295 -3.25 -4.45 43.44
N GLY A 296 -2.19 -4.09 42.71
CA GLY A 296 -0.93 -3.70 43.38
C GLY A 296 0.02 -2.78 42.62
N LEU A 297 -0.01 -2.76 41.29
CA LEU A 297 0.76 -1.81 40.50
C LEU A 297 -0.25 -0.90 39.80
N GLY A 298 -0.38 0.33 40.30
CA GLY A 298 -1.24 1.35 39.71
C GLY A 298 -0.82 1.59 38.26
N GLY A 299 -1.46 0.85 37.35
CA GLY A 299 -1.24 0.90 35.92
C GLY A 299 -1.53 2.32 35.47
N LYS A 300 -0.48 3.11 35.30
CA LYS A 300 -0.58 4.42 34.66
C LYS A 300 -1.05 4.14 33.24
N GLN A 301 -2.35 4.23 33.01
CA GLN A 301 -2.93 4.08 31.70
C GLN A 301 -2.28 5.17 30.84
N GLY A 302 -1.64 4.78 29.74
CA GLY A 302 -1.00 5.73 28.84
C GLY A 302 -1.98 6.78 28.32
N PRO A 303 -1.49 7.89 27.75
CA PRO A 303 -2.37 8.90 27.17
C PRO A 303 -3.32 8.23 26.17
N LYS A 304 -4.63 8.35 26.44
CA LYS A 304 -5.66 7.88 25.50
C LYS A 304 -5.50 8.70 24.23
N SER A 305 -5.11 8.04 23.15
CA SER A 305 -5.05 8.67 21.84
C SER A 305 -6.37 8.41 21.13
N ASP A 306 -7.27 9.37 21.19
CA ASP A 306 -8.52 9.32 20.42
C ASP A 306 -8.28 9.59 18.92
N THR A 307 -7.08 10.04 18.55
CA THR A 307 -6.71 10.42 17.19
C THR A 307 -5.98 9.34 16.39
N LEU A 308 -5.48 8.27 17.02
CA LEU A 308 -4.65 7.25 16.39
C LEU A 308 -5.36 5.89 16.34
N THR A 309 -6.48 5.80 15.61
CA THR A 309 -7.34 4.60 15.52
C THR A 309 -6.66 3.36 14.92
N HIS A 310 -5.57 3.54 14.16
CA HIS A 310 -4.84 2.46 13.51
C HIS A 310 -3.59 2.01 14.28
N PHE A 311 -3.41 2.47 15.52
CA PHE A 311 -2.31 2.05 16.38
C PHE A 311 -2.81 1.12 17.49
N ARG A 312 -1.98 0.14 17.86
CA ARG A 312 -2.22 -0.67 19.06
C ARG A 312 -2.25 0.22 20.32
N PRO A 313 -2.93 -0.22 21.41
CA PRO A 313 -2.87 0.46 22.69
C PRO A 313 -1.42 0.72 23.12
N PRO A 314 -1.12 1.88 23.73
CA PRO A 314 0.25 2.27 24.04
C PRO A 314 0.91 1.28 25.00
N ARG A 315 2.09 0.76 24.63
CA ARG A 315 2.90 -0.12 25.49
C ARG A 315 3.91 0.74 26.26
N ALA A 316 3.90 0.61 27.58
CA ALA A 316 4.90 1.27 28.44
C ALA A 316 6.23 0.52 28.31
N ILE A 317 7.30 1.26 28.00
CA ILE A 317 8.66 0.72 28.00
C ILE A 317 9.51 1.50 28.99
N ILE A 318 10.27 0.77 29.80
CA ILE A 318 11.25 1.33 30.72
C ILE A 318 12.57 1.44 29.96
N ALA A 319 13.01 2.66 29.66
CA ALA A 319 14.32 2.86 29.06
C ALA A 319 15.43 2.55 30.08
N THR A 320 16.65 2.32 29.59
CA THR A 320 17.84 1.93 30.40
C THR A 320 18.21 2.94 31.50
N GLY A 321 17.61 4.14 31.52
CA GLY A 321 17.76 5.14 32.58
C GLY A 321 16.56 5.27 33.52
N GLY A 322 15.65 4.29 33.56
CA GLY A 322 14.43 4.34 34.39
C GLY A 322 13.37 5.32 33.89
N SER A 323 13.57 5.96 32.73
CA SER A 323 12.55 6.81 32.13
C SER A 323 11.47 5.98 31.44
N HIS A 324 10.21 6.33 31.69
CA HIS A 324 9.09 5.72 31.00
C HIS A 324 8.90 6.36 29.63
N ARG A 325 8.81 5.53 28.59
CA ARG A 325 8.39 5.95 27.25
C ARG A 325 7.19 5.13 26.80
N TRP A 326 6.38 5.73 25.95
CA TRP A 326 5.23 5.07 25.34
C TRP A 326 5.56 4.75 23.89
N GLU A 327 5.34 3.49 23.51
CA GLU A 327 5.49 3.03 22.14
C GLU A 327 4.12 2.70 21.56
N PHE A 328 3.88 3.21 20.34
CA PHE A 328 2.69 2.95 19.55
C PHE A 328 3.11 2.17 18.32
N VAL A 329 2.52 1.01 18.07
CA VAL A 329 2.80 0.19 16.88
C VAL A 329 1.62 0.33 15.91
N CYS A 330 1.89 0.76 14.69
CA CYS A 330 0.87 0.83 13.65
C CYS A 330 0.39 -0.59 13.28
N LEU A 331 -0.91 -0.82 13.27
CA LEU A 331 -1.52 -2.10 12.92
C LEU A 331 -1.28 -2.49 11.45
N HIS A 332 -1.09 -1.51 10.57
CA HIS A 332 -0.99 -1.75 9.12
C HIS A 332 0.44 -1.91 8.60
N CYS A 333 1.39 -1.10 9.07
CA CYS A 333 2.76 -1.12 8.57
C CYS A 333 3.79 -1.62 9.61
N GLY A 334 3.39 -1.84 10.86
CA GLY A 334 4.29 -2.23 11.94
C GLY A 334 5.26 -1.13 12.40
N GLU A 335 5.16 0.07 11.84
CA GLU A 335 6.04 1.18 12.18
C GLU A 335 5.79 1.64 13.62
N MET A 336 6.89 1.86 14.34
CA MET A 336 6.87 2.29 15.74
C MET A 336 6.93 3.80 15.84
N LEU A 337 5.88 4.39 16.41
CA LEU A 337 5.86 5.80 16.78
C LEU A 337 6.23 5.94 18.26
N ARG A 338 7.33 6.64 18.54
CA ARG A 338 7.84 6.86 19.90
C ARG A 338 7.40 8.23 20.39
N ALA A 339 6.47 8.28 21.33
CA ALA A 339 6.12 9.52 22.00
C ALA A 339 7.09 9.76 23.16
N ARG A 340 7.82 10.88 23.13
CA ARG A 340 8.54 11.35 24.31
C ARG A 340 7.50 11.83 25.31
N SER A 341 7.50 11.24 26.51
CA SER A 341 6.75 11.73 27.66
C SER A 341 7.24 13.15 27.99
N GLN A 342 6.60 14.19 27.44
CA GLN A 342 6.80 15.55 27.93
C GLN A 342 6.09 15.67 29.29
N VAL A 343 6.81 15.32 30.35
CA VAL A 343 6.38 15.55 31.72
C VAL A 343 7.45 16.44 32.34
N ASN A 344 7.33 17.75 32.10
CA ASN A 344 7.83 18.74 33.06
C ASN A 344 6.78 18.80 34.17
N LEU A 345 6.92 17.95 35.19
CA LEU A 345 6.29 18.17 36.48
C LEU A 345 7.19 19.14 37.24
N LEU A 346 6.68 20.35 37.48
CA LEU A 346 7.21 21.31 38.45
C LEU A 346 7.18 20.73 39.87
#